data_AF-A0A6T9GCW7-F1
#
_entry.id   AF-A0A6T9GCW7-F1
#
_cell.length_a   1.000
_cell.length_b   1.000
_cell.length_c   1.000
_cell.angle_alpha   90.00
_cell.angle_beta   90.00
_cell.angle_gamma   90.00
#
_symmetry.space_group_name_H-M   'P 1'
#
loop_
_entity.id
_entity.type
_entity.pdbx_description
1 polymer ?
#
loop_
_entity_poly.entity_id
_entity_poly.type
_entity_poly.pdbx_seq_one_letter_code
_entity_poly.pdbx_strand_id
1 'polypeptide(L)'
;MGTVSSLLKEIDHQPDQEKVQKAMEALWHKYDTDKSGVLEKHGKKDEFEALVKDLTKYVEDELKLKLEANDIFKLPDGFRETTHDWIKATLDANGDGQCSKDEFLQAVAKILNDTDEGSSHRAHDLRTGRAA
;
A
#
# COMPACT_ATOMS: atom_id res chain seq x y z
N MET A 1 8.04 17.30 6.65
CA MET A 1 7.24 16.19 7.22
C MET A 1 7.13 15.13 6.15
N GLY A 2 7.87 14.02 6.25
CA GLY A 2 7.87 12.99 5.20
C GLY A 2 6.48 12.37 5.05
N THR A 3 5.87 12.47 3.88
CA THR A 3 4.62 11.79 3.55
C THR A 3 4.83 10.27 3.53
N VAL A 4 3.78 9.52 3.83
CA VAL A 4 3.83 8.04 3.91
C VAL A 4 4.28 7.46 2.58
N SER A 5 3.82 8.04 1.47
CA SER A 5 4.28 7.75 0.11
C SER A 5 5.79 7.92 -0.10
N SER A 6 6.45 8.87 0.57
CA SER A 6 7.90 9.05 0.45
C SER A 6 8.65 7.93 1.18
N LEU A 7 8.18 7.56 2.37
CA LEU A 7 8.75 6.46 3.15
C LEU A 7 8.51 5.10 2.46
N LEU A 8 7.34 4.88 1.85
CA LEU A 8 7.07 3.70 1.03
C LEU A 8 8.02 3.60 -0.16
N LYS A 9 8.25 4.72 -0.86
CA LYS A 9 9.21 4.78 -1.96
C LYS A 9 10.66 4.55 -1.49
N GLU A 10 11.01 5.02 -0.30
CA GLU A 10 12.30 4.70 0.31
C GLU A 10 12.41 3.21 0.63
N ILE A 11 11.35 2.57 1.14
CA ILE A 11 11.34 1.13 1.42
C ILE A 11 11.51 0.33 0.12
N ASP A 12 10.83 0.74 -0.95
CA ASP A 12 10.86 0.09 -2.27
C ASP A 12 12.22 0.21 -2.97
N HIS A 13 12.79 1.42 -3.02
CA HIS A 13 14.05 1.68 -3.72
C HIS A 13 15.30 1.40 -2.86
N GLN A 14 15.19 1.05 -1.58
CA GLN A 14 16.35 0.77 -0.73
C GLN A 14 16.77 -0.70 -0.81
N PRO A 15 18.00 -1.01 -1.28
CA PRO A 15 18.55 -2.35 -1.19
C PRO A 15 19.01 -2.70 0.24
N ASP A 16 19.06 -1.70 1.12
CA ASP A 16 19.65 -1.80 2.46
C ASP A 16 18.58 -2.14 3.50
N GLN A 17 18.60 -3.38 3.98
CA GLN A 17 17.55 -3.93 4.85
C GLN A 17 17.42 -3.20 6.20
N GLU A 18 18.51 -2.61 6.72
CA GLU A 18 18.48 -1.77 7.92
C GLU A 18 17.74 -0.45 7.68
N LYS A 19 17.89 0.16 6.50
CA LYS A 19 17.17 1.39 6.15
C LYS A 19 15.71 1.11 5.87
N VAL A 20 15.41 0.00 5.19
CA VAL A 20 14.04 -0.50 5.00
C VAL A 20 13.34 -0.66 6.35
N GLN A 21 13.97 -1.35 7.31
CA GLN A 21 13.41 -1.49 8.66
C GLN A 21 13.21 -0.14 9.33
N LYS A 22 14.19 0.77 9.31
CA LYS A 22 14.03 2.11 9.91
C LYS A 22 12.90 2.92 9.27
N ALA A 23 12.75 2.86 7.95
CA ALA A 23 11.69 3.54 7.23
C ALA A 23 10.32 2.92 7.53
N MET A 24 10.23 1.58 7.62
CA MET A 24 9.03 0.86 8.04
C MET A 24 8.64 1.21 9.48
N GLU A 25 9.61 1.27 10.40
CA GLU A 25 9.37 1.68 11.78
C GLU A 25 8.94 3.14 11.90
N ALA A 26 9.52 4.03 11.08
CA ALA A 26 9.09 5.42 11.00
C ALA A 26 7.67 5.55 10.42
N LEU A 27 7.30 4.73 9.43
CA LEU A 27 5.94 4.66 8.89
C LEU A 27 4.97 4.18 9.97
N TRP A 28 5.31 3.08 10.63
CA TRP A 28 4.54 2.50 11.71
C TRP A 28 4.28 3.53 12.82
N HIS A 29 5.34 4.15 13.35
CA HIS A 29 5.24 5.17 14.39
C HIS A 29 4.42 6.40 14.00
N LYS A 30 4.27 6.67 12.70
CA LYS A 30 3.46 7.77 12.21
C LYS A 30 1.98 7.46 12.27
N TYR A 31 1.60 6.20 12.09
CA TYR A 31 0.22 5.75 12.21
C TYR A 31 -0.12 5.36 13.64
N ASP A 32 0.70 4.53 14.28
CA ASP A 32 0.58 4.06 15.67
C ASP A 32 0.95 5.20 16.65
N THR A 33 0.13 6.25 16.66
CA THR A 33 0.37 7.44 17.50
C THR A 33 0.16 7.11 18.97
N ASP A 34 -0.76 6.19 19.27
CA ASP A 34 -1.06 5.72 20.61
C ASP A 34 0.00 4.75 21.16
N LYS A 35 0.92 4.26 20.29
CA LYS A 35 1.87 3.19 20.60
C LYS A 35 1.17 1.94 21.14
N SER A 36 -0.02 1.67 20.61
CA SER A 36 -0.83 0.51 20.98
C SER A 36 -0.16 -0.79 20.49
N GLY A 37 0.67 -0.69 19.43
CA GLY A 37 1.31 -1.84 18.81
C GLY A 37 0.40 -2.55 17.79
N VAL A 38 -0.79 -2.01 17.57
CA VAL A 38 -1.75 -2.40 16.54
C VAL A 38 -2.37 -1.16 15.91
N LEU A 39 -2.57 -1.18 14.59
CA LEU A 39 -3.31 -0.16 13.85
C LEU A 39 -4.76 -0.59 13.75
N GLU A 40 -5.62 0.02 14.55
CA GLU A 40 -7.05 -0.28 14.61
C GLU A 40 -7.89 0.99 14.43
N LYS A 41 -9.20 0.83 14.50
CA LYS A 41 -10.13 1.96 14.62
C LYS A 41 -10.25 2.36 16.09
N HIS A 42 -9.40 3.28 16.54
CA HIS A 42 -9.51 3.80 17.90
C HIS A 42 -10.42 5.05 17.95
N GLY A 43 -11.69 4.84 18.30
CA GLY A 43 -12.68 5.89 18.50
C GLY A 43 -13.05 6.66 17.23
N LYS A 44 -12.53 7.90 17.09
CA LYS A 44 -12.76 8.78 15.91
C LYS A 44 -11.60 8.78 14.90
N LYS A 45 -10.52 8.07 15.20
CA LYS A 45 -9.36 7.97 14.32
C LYS A 45 -9.26 6.54 13.81
N ASP A 46 -9.49 6.39 12.52
CA ASP A 46 -9.28 5.14 11.81
C ASP A 46 -7.82 5.13 11.31
N GLU A 47 -6.89 4.67 12.15
CA GLU A 47 -5.46 4.59 11.79
C GLU A 47 -5.24 3.55 10.69
N PHE A 48 -5.95 2.43 10.78
CA PHE A 48 -6.00 1.41 9.73
C PHE A 48 -6.50 1.98 8.38
N GLU A 49 -7.63 2.69 8.36
CA GLU A 49 -8.16 3.25 7.10
C GLU A 49 -7.26 4.37 6.55
N ALA A 50 -6.62 5.15 7.42
CA ALA A 50 -5.63 6.15 7.00
C ALA A 50 -4.46 5.49 6.27
N LEU A 51 -3.91 4.41 6.82
CA LEU A 51 -2.84 3.65 6.18
C LEU A 51 -3.28 3.07 4.82
N VAL A 52 -4.47 2.43 4.78
CA VAL A 52 -5.02 1.87 3.53
C VAL A 52 -5.16 2.96 2.46
N LYS A 53 -5.67 4.15 2.83
CA LYS A 53 -5.80 5.29 1.91
C LYS A 53 -4.47 5.80 1.38
N ASP A 54 -3.45 5.92 2.23
CA ASP A 54 -2.13 6.38 1.79
C ASP A 54 -1.43 5.35 0.88
N LEU A 55 -1.51 4.06 1.21
CA LEU A 55 -1.02 2.99 0.33
C LEU A 55 -1.77 2.97 -1.00
N THR A 56 -3.10 3.11 -0.97
CA THR A 56 -3.92 3.18 -2.20
C THR A 56 -3.47 4.35 -3.07
N LYS A 57 -3.22 5.50 -2.44
CA LYS A 57 -2.74 6.69 -3.13
C LYS A 57 -1.34 6.50 -3.72
N TYR A 58 -0.45 5.79 -3.02
CA TYR A 58 0.88 5.47 -3.53
C TYR A 58 0.80 4.57 -4.78
N VAL A 59 0.01 3.50 -4.73
CA VAL A 59 -0.19 2.60 -5.87
C VAL A 59 -0.86 3.34 -7.04
N GLU A 60 -1.83 4.22 -6.76
CA GLU A 60 -2.46 5.09 -7.77
C GLU A 60 -1.45 6.03 -8.44
N ASP A 61 -0.54 6.64 -7.68
CA ASP A 61 0.48 7.55 -8.20
C ASP A 61 1.50 6.82 -9.07
N GLU A 62 2.02 5.67 -8.62
CA GLU A 62 2.94 4.83 -9.40
C GLU A 62 2.27 4.29 -10.68
N LEU A 63 1.02 3.83 -10.60
CA LEU A 63 0.28 3.37 -11.78
C LEU A 63 0.03 4.53 -12.74
N LYS A 64 -0.37 5.70 -12.25
CA LYS A 64 -0.57 6.88 -13.08
C LYS A 64 0.71 7.27 -13.82
N LEU A 65 1.87 7.20 -13.16
CA LEU A 65 3.17 7.45 -13.76
C LEU A 65 3.50 6.44 -14.86
N LYS A 66 3.20 5.15 -14.64
CA LYS A 66 3.34 4.10 -15.67
C LYS A 66 2.34 4.26 -16.82
N LEU A 67 1.10 4.67 -16.54
CA LEU A 67 0.07 4.92 -17.55
C LEU A 67 0.44 6.13 -18.42
N GLU A 68 0.91 7.23 -17.82
CA GLU A 68 1.47 8.38 -18.55
C GLU A 68 2.65 7.96 -19.43
N ALA A 69 3.53 7.09 -18.93
CA ALA A 69 4.64 6.53 -19.73
C ALA A 69 4.19 5.62 -20.87
N ASN A 70 2.97 5.06 -20.81
CA ASN A 70 2.36 4.22 -21.85
C ASN A 70 1.32 4.98 -22.71
N ASP A 71 1.26 6.31 -22.64
CA ASP A 71 0.27 7.15 -23.33
C ASP A 71 -1.21 6.84 -22.95
N ILE A 72 -1.44 6.23 -21.78
CA ILE A 72 -2.78 5.94 -21.26
C ILE A 72 -3.19 7.06 -20.30
N PHE A 73 -4.11 7.92 -20.72
CA PHE A 73 -4.50 9.13 -19.97
C PHE A 73 -5.55 8.92 -18.86
N LYS A 74 -6.05 7.70 -18.67
CA LYS A 74 -7.11 7.40 -17.70
C LYS A 74 -6.87 6.10 -16.95
N LEU A 75 -7.01 6.19 -15.63
CA LEU A 75 -7.16 5.04 -14.75
C LEU A 75 -8.51 4.36 -15.05
N PRO A 76 -8.57 3.03 -15.08
CA PRO A 76 -9.83 2.31 -15.26
C PRO A 76 -10.80 2.60 -14.12
N ASP A 77 -12.09 2.77 -14.45
CA ASP A 77 -13.15 2.93 -13.47
C ASP A 77 -13.18 1.73 -12.51
N GLY A 78 -13.23 1.99 -11.20
CA GLY A 78 -13.15 0.97 -10.15
C GLY A 78 -11.73 0.58 -9.72
N PHE A 79 -10.66 1.02 -10.41
CA PHE A 79 -9.27 0.68 -10.02
C PHE A 79 -8.96 1.07 -8.58
N ARG A 80 -9.42 2.26 -8.17
CA ARG A 80 -9.21 2.79 -6.83
C ARG A 80 -9.91 1.93 -5.78
N GLU A 81 -11.12 1.45 -6.06
CA GLU A 81 -11.87 0.57 -5.16
C GLU A 81 -11.22 -0.81 -5.07
N THR A 82 -10.83 -1.41 -6.20
CA THR A 82 -10.14 -2.70 -6.23
C THR A 82 -8.78 -2.63 -5.52
N THR A 83 -8.02 -1.57 -5.73
CA THR A 83 -6.72 -1.36 -5.07
C THR A 83 -6.90 -1.14 -3.57
N HIS A 84 -7.89 -0.31 -3.19
CA HIS A 84 -8.22 -0.08 -1.79
C HIS A 84 -8.65 -1.36 -1.08
N ASP A 85 -9.54 -2.15 -1.68
CA ASP A 85 -10.01 -3.42 -1.12
C ASP A 85 -8.87 -4.44 -1.01
N TRP A 86 -8.03 -4.55 -2.04
CA TRP A 86 -6.86 -5.42 -2.01
C TRP A 86 -5.83 -5.03 -0.95
N ILE A 87 -5.51 -3.74 -0.81
CA ILE A 87 -4.60 -3.25 0.23
C ILE A 87 -5.20 -3.52 1.61
N LYS A 88 -6.50 -3.28 1.77
CA LYS A 88 -7.22 -3.55 3.01
C LYS A 88 -7.14 -5.03 3.37
N ALA A 89 -7.45 -5.93 2.44
CA ALA A 89 -7.36 -7.38 2.63
C ALA A 89 -5.93 -7.88 2.86
N THR A 90 -4.93 -7.16 2.33
CA THR A 90 -3.51 -7.49 2.51
C THR A 90 -3.00 -7.06 3.88
N LEU A 91 -3.46 -5.90 4.38
CA LEU A 91 -3.12 -5.41 5.72
C LEU A 91 -3.85 -6.15 6.83
N ASP A 92 -5.11 -6.53 6.60
CA ASP A 92 -5.95 -7.29 7.52
C ASP A 92 -6.05 -8.75 7.07
N ALA A 93 -4.89 -9.42 6.96
CA ALA A 93 -4.82 -10.79 6.46
C ALA A 93 -5.58 -11.78 7.37
N ASN A 94 -5.65 -11.49 8.67
CA ASN A 94 -6.38 -12.31 9.63
C ASN A 94 -7.87 -11.91 9.76
N GLY A 95 -8.32 -10.83 9.14
CA GLY A 95 -9.72 -10.41 9.14
C GLY A 95 -10.22 -9.90 10.51
N ASP A 96 -9.31 -9.50 11.39
CA ASP A 96 -9.63 -9.05 12.75
C ASP A 96 -9.98 -7.55 12.79
N GLY A 97 -9.83 -6.85 11.65
CA GLY A 97 -10.06 -5.41 11.54
C GLY A 97 -8.96 -4.56 12.20
N GLN A 98 -7.83 -5.19 12.52
CA GLN A 98 -6.65 -4.61 13.15
C GLN A 98 -5.43 -5.04 12.35
N CYS A 99 -4.44 -4.15 12.20
CA CYS A 99 -3.18 -4.48 11.56
C CYS A 99 -2.05 -4.43 12.58
N SER A 100 -1.47 -5.58 12.90
CA SER A 100 -0.30 -5.68 13.79
C SER A 100 0.98 -5.22 13.08
N LYS A 101 2.07 -4.98 13.83
CA LYS A 101 3.37 -4.60 13.25
C LYS A 101 3.90 -5.65 12.25
N ASP A 102 3.68 -6.93 12.54
CA ASP A 102 4.09 -8.02 11.65
C ASP A 102 3.26 -8.06 10.36
N GLU A 103 1.93 -7.95 10.48
CA GLU A 103 1.01 -7.86 9.34
C GLU A 103 1.32 -6.65 8.47
N PHE A 104 1.64 -5.51 9.09
CA PHE A 104 2.06 -4.32 8.38
C PHE A 104 3.36 -4.54 7.58
N LEU A 105 4.37 -5.16 8.20
CA LEU A 105 5.64 -5.46 7.53
C LEU A 105 5.42 -6.39 6.33
N GLN A 106 4.65 -7.46 6.54
CA GLN A 106 4.31 -8.41 5.48
C GLN A 106 3.48 -7.77 4.38
N ALA A 107 2.49 -6.95 4.75
CA ALA A 107 1.61 -6.26 3.82
C ALA A 107 2.38 -5.26 2.96
N VAL A 108 3.23 -4.43 3.57
CA VAL A 108 4.08 -3.47 2.82
C VAL A 108 5.04 -4.21 1.90
N ALA A 109 5.73 -5.25 2.38
CA ALA A 109 6.60 -6.06 1.54
C ALA A 109 5.84 -6.70 0.37
N LYS A 110 4.62 -7.22 0.62
CA LYS A 110 3.77 -7.81 -0.40
C LYS A 110 3.26 -6.78 -1.41
N ILE A 111 2.83 -5.60 -0.95
CA ILE A 111 2.35 -4.52 -1.82
C ILE A 111 3.48 -4.02 -2.71
N LEU A 112 4.69 -3.85 -2.18
CA LEU A 112 5.84 -3.40 -2.95
C LEU A 112 6.26 -4.46 -3.97
N ASN A 113 6.40 -5.72 -3.55
CA ASN A 113 6.74 -6.82 -4.47
C ASN A 113 5.67 -7.02 -5.57
N ASP A 114 4.39 -6.92 -5.23
CA ASP A 114 3.28 -7.00 -6.20
C ASP A 114 3.15 -5.72 -7.03
N THR A 115 3.65 -4.57 -6.57
CA THR A 115 3.72 -3.36 -7.41
C THR A 115 4.82 -3.50 -8.46
N ASP A 116 5.96 -4.11 -8.12
CA ASP A 116 7.04 -4.39 -9.09
C ASP A 116 6.62 -5.48 -10.10
N GLU A 117 6.11 -6.61 -9.61
CA GLU A 117 5.77 -7.78 -10.42
C GLU A 117 4.35 -7.69 -11.05
N GLY A 118 3.38 -7.22 -10.27
CA GLY A 118 1.96 -7.09 -10.62
C GLY A 118 1.61 -5.85 -11.44
N SER A 119 2.51 -4.86 -11.58
CA SER A 119 2.41 -3.88 -12.67
C SER A 119 2.33 -4.57 -14.03
N SER A 120 2.97 -5.73 -14.16
CA SER A 120 2.90 -6.53 -15.38
C SER A 120 1.62 -7.36 -15.43
N HIS A 121 1.16 -7.94 -14.31
CA HIS A 121 0.02 -8.87 -14.32
C HIS A 121 -1.36 -8.18 -14.22
N ARG A 122 -1.52 -7.13 -13.42
CA ARG A 122 -2.78 -6.35 -13.34
C ARG A 122 -3.00 -5.46 -14.57
N ALA A 123 -1.94 -4.88 -15.13
CA ALA A 123 -2.04 -4.18 -16.42
C ALA A 123 -2.31 -5.16 -17.57
N HIS A 124 -1.77 -6.39 -17.50
CA HIS A 124 -2.14 -7.45 -18.43
C HIS A 124 -3.61 -7.86 -18.24
N ASP A 125 -4.08 -8.09 -17.02
CA ASP A 125 -5.46 -8.49 -16.73
C ASP A 125 -6.49 -7.45 -17.22
N LEU A 126 -6.21 -6.16 -16.99
CA LEU A 126 -6.97 -5.02 -17.53
C LEU A 126 -6.88 -4.92 -19.06
N ARG A 127 -5.75 -5.30 -19.68
CA ARG A 127 -5.60 -5.39 -21.14
C ARG A 127 -6.31 -6.60 -21.75
N THR A 128 -6.45 -7.70 -21.01
CA THR A 128 -7.04 -8.96 -21.51
C THR A 128 -8.51 -9.16 -21.11
N GLY A 129 -9.07 -8.34 -20.24
CA GLY A 129 -10.49 -8.34 -19.90
C GLY A 129 -10.99 -9.71 -19.42
N ARG A 130 -10.23 -10.39 -18.56
CA ARG A 130 -10.51 -11.77 -18.18
C ARG A 130 -10.71 -11.92 -16.68
N ALA A 131 -11.90 -11.53 -16.24
CA ALA A 131 -12.48 -12.06 -15.02
C ALA A 131 -12.48 -13.60 -15.10
N ALA A 132 -11.91 -14.24 -14.08
CA ALA A 132 -12.08 -15.67 -13.82
C ALA A 132 -12.32 -15.87 -12.33
#